data_AF-A0A534I8W9-F1
#
_entry.id   AF-A0A534I8W9-F1
#
_cell.length_a   1.000
_cell.length_b   1.000
_cell.length_c   1.000
_cell.angle_alpha   90.00
_cell.angle_beta   90.00
_cell.angle_gamma   90.00
#
_symmetry.space_group_name_H-M   'P 1'
#
loop_
_entity.id
_entity.type
_entity.pdbx_description
1 polymer ?
#
loop_
_entity_poly.entity_id
_entity_poly.type
_entity_poly.pdbx_seq_one_letter_code
_entity_poly.pdbx_strand_id
1 'polypeptide(L)' 'MAERVLPHKHCPECATSIGVKDEFCSDDCEKTHADRMRAK' A
#
# COMPACT_ATOMS: atom_id res chain seq x y z
N MET A 1 -25.76 11.17 8.59
CA MET A 1 -24.72 11.78 7.73
C MET A 1 -23.91 10.63 7.17
N ALA A 2 -23.98 10.36 5.86
CA ALA A 2 -23.17 9.30 5.27
C ALA A 2 -21.77 9.86 5.06
N GLU A 3 -20.89 9.58 6.02
CA GLU A 3 -19.46 9.83 5.89
C GLU A 3 -19.00 9.03 4.66
N ARG A 4 -18.65 9.72 3.58
CA ARG A 4 -18.13 9.07 2.38
C ARG A 4 -16.78 8.47 2.76
N VAL A 5 -16.77 7.20 3.12
CA VAL A 5 -15.55 6.44 3.33
C VAL A 5 -14.79 6.50 2.02
N LEU A 6 -13.75 7.34 1.97
CA LEU A 6 -12.87 7.42 0.82
C LEU A 6 -12.29 6.01 0.62
N PRO A 7 -12.38 5.45 -0.59
CA PRO A 7 -11.86 4.13 -0.85
C PRO A 7 -10.36 4.15 -0.55
N HIS A 8 -9.94 3.29 0.37
CA HIS A 8 -8.56 3.06 0.74
C HIS A 8 -8.24 1.59 0.50
N LYS A 9 -6.97 1.30 0.20
CA LYS A 9 -6.45 -0.07 0.18
C LYS A 9 -5.35 -0.19 1.23
N HIS A 10 -4.89 -1.40 1.49
CA HIS A 10 -3.80 -1.65 2.42
C HIS A 10 -2.52 -1.91 1.64
N CYS A 11 -1.41 -1.35 2.10
CA CYS A 11 -0.10 -1.64 1.52
C CYS A 11 0.25 -3.14 1.73
N PRO A 12 0.76 -3.83 0.71
CA PRO A 12 1.04 -5.27 0.78
C PRO A 12 2.18 -5.63 1.75
N GLU A 13 3.10 -4.69 2.05
CA GLU A 13 4.22 -4.95 2.97
C GLU A 13 3.90 -4.59 4.43
N CYS A 14 3.29 -3.42 4.64
CA CYS A 14 3.12 -2.82 5.98
C CYS A 14 1.66 -2.89 6.50
N ALA A 15 0.70 -3.30 5.66
CA ALA A 15 -0.74 -3.27 5.92
C ALA A 15 -1.32 -1.88 6.29
N THR A 16 -0.54 -0.80 6.16
CA THR A 16 -1.01 0.57 6.37
C THR A 16 -2.08 0.94 5.35
N SER A 17 -3.09 1.68 5.81
CA SER A 17 -4.14 2.26 4.96
C SER A 17 -3.54 3.32 4.04
N ILE A 18 -3.63 3.09 2.74
CA ILE A 18 -3.15 3.97 1.68
C ILE A 18 -4.29 4.33 0.73
N GLY A 19 -4.13 5.43 -0.01
CA GLY A 19 -5.09 5.80 -1.04
C GLY A 19 -5.20 4.71 -2.09
N VAL A 20 -6.38 4.52 -2.68
CA VAL A 20 -6.54 3.53 -3.78
C VAL A 20 -5.60 3.76 -4.96
N LYS A 21 -5.14 5.01 -5.16
CA LYS A 21 -4.17 5.39 -6.21
C LYS A 21 -2.73 5.02 -5.85
N ASP A 22 -2.38 4.97 -4.58
CA ASP A 22 -1.01 4.74 -4.11
C ASP A 22 -0.75 3.24 -3.97
N GLU A 23 0.23 2.64 -4.64
CA GLU A 23 0.49 1.19 -4.52
C GLU A 23 1.16 0.79 -3.20
N PHE A 24 1.97 1.68 -2.62
CA PHE A 24 2.72 1.43 -1.39
C PHE A 24 2.57 2.57 -0.39
N CYS A 25 2.76 2.27 0.90
CA CYS A 25 2.71 3.26 1.97
C CYS A 25 3.92 4.21 1.96
N SER A 26 5.05 3.76 1.41
CA SER A 26 6.31 4.51 1.31
C SER A 26 7.24 3.86 0.27
N ASP A 27 8.24 4.61 -0.19
CA ASP A 27 9.30 4.14 -1.10
C ASP A 27 10.06 2.92 -0.55
N ASP A 28 10.24 2.87 0.77
CA ASP A 28 10.82 1.70 1.47
C ASP A 28 9.99 0.41 1.28
N CYS A 29 8.67 0.53 1.33
CA CYS A 29 7.78 -0.61 1.11
C CYS A 29 7.76 -1.02 -0.36
N GLU A 30 7.87 -0.08 -1.28
CA GLU A 30 8.05 -0.39 -2.71
C GLU A 30 9.35 -1.18 -2.93
N LYS A 31 10.48 -0.72 -2.37
CA LYS A 31 11.77 -1.42 -2.47
C LYS A 31 11.75 -2.79 -1.82
N THR A 32 11.17 -2.91 -0.62
CA THR A 32 11.07 -4.20 0.09
C THR A 32 10.23 -5.18 -0.71
N HIS A 33 9.11 -4.72 -1.27
CA HIS A 33 8.28 -5.54 -2.13
C HIS A 33 9.00 -5.97 -3.41
N ALA A 34 9.68 -5.04 -4.08
CA ALA A 34 10.45 -5.30 -5.30
C ALA A 34 11.60 -6.29 -5.04
N ASP A 35 12.28 -6.19 -3.89
CA ASP A 35 13.33 -7.11 -3.48
C ASP A 35 12.77 -8.51 -3.22
N ARG A 36 11.65 -8.62 -2.49
CA ARG A 36 10.95 -9.90 -2.24
C ARG A 36 10.43 -10.55 -3.52
N MET A 37 9.95 -9.75 -4.48
CA MET A 37 9.49 -10.25 -5.78
C MET A 37 10.65 -10.69 -6.68
N ARG A 38 11.83 -10.06 -6.57
CA ARG A 38 13.05 -10.48 -7.27
C ARG A 38 13.71 -11.71 -6.65
N ALA A 39 13.53 -11.93 -5.35
CA ALA A 39 14.12 -13.06 -4.63
C ALA A 39 13.38 -14.40 -4.84
N LYS A 40 12.32 -14.44 -5.65
CA LYS A 40 11.47 -15.61 -5.89
C LYS A 40 11.58 -16.08 -7.34
#